data_AF-L8PLS4-F1
#
_entry.id   AF-L8PLS4-F1
#
_cell.length_a   1.000
_cell.length_b   1.000
_cell.length_c   1.000
_cell.angle_alpha   90.00
_cell.angle_beta   90.00
_cell.angle_gamma   90.00
#
_symmetry.space_group_name_H-M   'P 1'
#
loop_
_entity.id
_entity.type
_entity.pdbx_description
1 polymer ?
#
loop_
_entity_poly.entity_id
_entity_poly.type
_entity_poly.pdbx_seq_one_letter_code
_entity_poly.pdbx_strand_id
1 'polypeptide(L)'
;MRELIRQNYNHPSIAFWGIGNELLDYNGTATNRLLTSLADIIEAEDPDRLSAYAVRGEDPDNAQAGLHTRTTGFNKYYGWYYGSKDNDLGAWADNLHANSPSRRIAMSEYGVGASTTQHALNPPKPDPGGSWHPEEYQSLFHEAAWKQLADRPFIWGTFVWAMFDFASDGRNEGDRPGINDKGLVTRDRQIRKDAFYWYKANWADAPTLYITSRRWTRRTDATTELKVYSNADRVTATLNGASLSTLSSSDHIFRWTDVTLRPGQNTVTVTATINGSTYTDSVNWTLG
;
A
#
# COMPACT_ATOMS: atom_id res chain seq x y z
N MET A 1 -12.37 -21.77 -14.70
CA MET A 1 -11.32 -21.31 -15.64
C MET A 1 -11.86 -21.06 -17.04
N ARG A 2 -12.36 -22.06 -17.79
CA ARG A 2 -12.87 -21.86 -19.16
C ARG A 2 -13.92 -20.75 -19.29
N GLU A 3 -14.89 -20.71 -18.38
CA GLU A 3 -15.92 -19.65 -18.36
C GLU A 3 -15.29 -18.27 -18.20
N LEU A 4 -14.39 -18.09 -17.22
CA LEU A 4 -13.67 -16.85 -16.98
C LEU A 4 -12.95 -16.37 -18.25
N ILE A 5 -12.18 -17.25 -18.90
CA ILE A 5 -11.45 -16.92 -20.13
C ILE A 5 -12.43 -16.55 -21.24
N ARG A 6 -13.36 -17.43 -21.60
CA ARG A 6 -14.25 -17.23 -22.75
C ARG A 6 -15.17 -16.03 -22.62
N GLN A 7 -15.70 -15.76 -21.43
CA GLN A 7 -16.55 -14.61 -21.18
C GLN A 7 -15.77 -13.29 -21.25
N ASN A 8 -14.47 -13.31 -20.95
CA ASN A 8 -13.66 -12.10 -20.83
C ASN A 8 -12.54 -12.00 -21.88
N TYR A 9 -12.52 -12.89 -22.87
CA TYR A 9 -11.41 -13.05 -23.84
C TYR A 9 -11.12 -11.77 -24.63
N ASN A 10 -12.15 -11.00 -24.96
CA ASN A 10 -12.02 -9.80 -25.79
C ASN A 10 -11.64 -8.54 -25.01
N HIS A 11 -11.34 -8.64 -23.70
CA HIS A 11 -10.90 -7.48 -22.93
C HIS A 11 -9.38 -7.27 -23.09
N PRO A 12 -8.93 -6.18 -23.76
CA PRO A 12 -7.51 -5.91 -23.94
C PRO A 12 -6.82 -5.52 -22.62
N SER A 13 -7.58 -5.11 -21.62
CA SER A 13 -7.07 -4.79 -20.28
C SER A 13 -6.60 -6.03 -19.50
N ILE A 14 -7.02 -7.23 -19.91
CA ILE A 14 -6.60 -8.48 -19.26
C ILE A 14 -5.31 -8.96 -19.93
N ALA A 15 -4.26 -9.12 -19.12
CA ALA A 15 -2.96 -9.66 -19.56
C ALA A 15 -2.58 -10.96 -18.83
N PHE A 16 -3.27 -11.28 -17.73
CA PHE A 16 -2.94 -12.41 -16.85
C PHE A 16 -4.18 -13.18 -16.44
N TRP A 17 -4.05 -14.50 -16.29
CA TRP A 17 -5.06 -15.39 -15.70
C TRP A 17 -4.52 -16.06 -14.43
N GLY A 18 -5.13 -15.75 -13.28
CA GLY A 18 -4.76 -16.34 -12.00
C GLY A 18 -5.32 -17.76 -11.82
N ILE A 19 -4.48 -18.74 -11.49
CA ILE A 19 -4.91 -20.13 -11.26
C ILE A 19 -5.14 -20.47 -9.78
N GLY A 20 -4.73 -19.60 -8.86
CA GLY A 20 -4.90 -19.81 -7.42
C GLY A 20 -4.20 -18.74 -6.57
N ASN A 21 -4.53 -18.76 -5.28
CA ASN A 21 -4.03 -17.85 -4.25
C ASN A 21 -3.91 -18.61 -2.92
N GLU A 22 -2.71 -18.64 -2.34
CA GLU A 22 -2.44 -19.08 -0.96
C GLU A 22 -2.98 -20.48 -0.58
N LEU A 23 -2.84 -21.46 -1.47
CA LEU A 23 -3.26 -22.83 -1.15
C LEU A 23 -2.33 -23.42 -0.09
N LEU A 24 -2.89 -23.82 1.06
CA LEU A 24 -2.13 -24.27 2.23
C LEU A 24 -1.28 -25.54 1.97
N ASP A 25 -1.78 -26.47 1.16
CA ASP A 25 -1.07 -27.70 0.80
C ASP A 25 -0.19 -27.49 -0.45
N TYR A 26 0.76 -26.55 -0.34
CA TYR A 26 1.54 -26.03 -1.46
C TYR A 26 2.46 -27.07 -2.15
N ASN A 27 2.82 -28.16 -1.47
CA ASN A 27 3.58 -29.29 -2.02
C ASN A 27 2.73 -30.57 -2.18
N GLY A 28 1.42 -30.48 -1.95
CA GLY A 28 0.52 -31.62 -2.07
C GLY A 28 0.33 -32.07 -3.51
N THR A 29 0.38 -33.37 -3.75
CA THR A 29 0.23 -33.96 -5.08
C THR A 29 -1.11 -33.57 -5.74
N ALA A 30 -2.20 -33.56 -4.96
CA ALA A 30 -3.52 -33.21 -5.48
C ALA A 30 -3.60 -31.72 -5.86
N THR A 31 -3.10 -30.84 -4.99
CA THR A 31 -2.99 -29.39 -5.23
C THR A 31 -2.21 -29.10 -6.50
N ASN A 32 -1.01 -29.66 -6.61
CA ASN A 32 -0.12 -29.40 -7.72
C ASN A 32 -0.67 -29.97 -9.04
N ARG A 33 -1.32 -31.15 -9.02
CA ARG A 33 -2.03 -31.68 -10.20
C ARG A 33 -3.16 -30.75 -10.66
N LEU A 34 -3.92 -30.20 -9.72
CA LEU A 34 -4.98 -29.24 -10.04
C LEU A 34 -4.39 -27.97 -10.67
N LEU A 35 -3.35 -27.40 -10.07
CA LEU A 35 -2.69 -26.19 -10.56
C LEU A 35 -2.09 -26.39 -11.96
N THR A 36 -1.42 -27.51 -12.22
CA THR A 36 -0.98 -27.88 -13.57
C THR A 36 -2.17 -27.92 -14.54
N SER A 37 -3.27 -28.60 -14.19
CA SER A 37 -4.42 -28.70 -15.07
C SER A 37 -5.09 -27.35 -15.38
N LEU A 38 -5.05 -26.40 -14.44
CA LEU A 38 -5.58 -25.04 -14.65
C LEU A 38 -4.67 -24.21 -15.55
N ALA A 39 -3.35 -24.35 -15.42
CA ALA A 39 -2.38 -23.73 -16.32
C ALA A 39 -2.52 -24.29 -17.75
N ASP A 40 -2.69 -25.60 -17.90
CA ASP A 40 -2.92 -26.25 -19.20
C ASP A 40 -4.20 -25.74 -19.88
N ILE A 41 -5.26 -25.49 -19.10
CA ILE A 41 -6.50 -24.90 -19.64
C ILE A 41 -6.26 -23.47 -20.16
N ILE A 42 -5.48 -22.65 -19.45
CA ILE A 42 -5.13 -21.31 -19.94
C ILE A 42 -4.34 -21.42 -21.25
N GLU A 43 -3.33 -22.28 -21.30
CA GLU A 43 -2.51 -22.49 -22.51
C GLU A 43 -3.37 -22.94 -23.71
N ALA A 44 -4.37 -23.80 -23.48
CA ALA A 44 -5.24 -24.30 -24.53
C ALA A 44 -6.30 -23.29 -25.00
N GLU A 45 -6.84 -22.46 -24.10
CA GLU A 45 -7.94 -21.53 -24.41
C GLU A 45 -7.44 -20.13 -24.81
N ASP A 46 -6.28 -19.69 -24.31
CA ASP A 46 -5.74 -18.34 -24.50
C ASP A 46 -4.21 -18.30 -24.36
N PRO A 47 -3.45 -18.89 -25.31
CA PRO A 47 -1.98 -18.99 -25.24
C PRO A 47 -1.26 -17.63 -25.29
N ASP A 48 -1.95 -16.56 -25.68
CA ASP A 48 -1.43 -15.20 -25.83
C ASP A 48 -1.37 -14.43 -24.49
N ARG A 49 -2.03 -14.93 -23.43
CA ARG A 49 -2.00 -14.33 -22.08
C ARG A 49 -1.22 -15.19 -21.09
N LEU A 50 -0.72 -14.56 -20.02
CA LEU A 50 0.15 -15.23 -19.06
C LEU A 50 -0.64 -15.86 -17.91
N SER A 51 -0.33 -17.12 -17.58
CA SER A 51 -0.81 -17.73 -16.33
C SER A 51 -0.05 -17.17 -15.13
N ALA A 52 -0.74 -16.96 -14.01
CA ALA A 52 -0.20 -16.43 -12.77
C ALA A 52 -0.69 -17.18 -11.52
N TYR A 53 0.11 -17.22 -10.46
CA TYR A 53 -0.26 -17.75 -9.14
C TYR A 53 0.25 -16.84 -8.03
N ALA A 54 -0.53 -16.67 -6.96
CA ALA A 54 -0.16 -15.89 -5.78
C ALA A 54 0.26 -16.81 -4.62
N VAL A 55 1.54 -16.78 -4.27
CA VAL A 55 2.16 -17.58 -3.20
C VAL A 55 1.93 -16.92 -1.85
N ARG A 56 1.55 -17.72 -0.85
CA ARG A 56 1.36 -17.26 0.53
C ARG A 56 2.67 -16.77 1.13
N GLY A 57 2.60 -15.72 1.93
CA GLY A 57 3.79 -15.04 2.45
C GLY A 57 4.71 -15.91 3.31
N GLU A 58 4.14 -16.84 4.08
CA GLU A 58 4.89 -17.73 4.97
C GLU A 58 5.36 -19.03 4.29
N ASP A 59 4.94 -19.29 3.05
CA ASP A 59 5.41 -20.47 2.33
C ASP A 59 6.85 -20.27 1.85
N PRO A 60 7.65 -21.35 1.74
CA PRO A 60 8.98 -21.28 1.16
C PRO A 60 8.94 -20.70 -0.26
N ASP A 61 9.96 -19.94 -0.64
CA ASP A 61 9.99 -19.30 -1.96
C ASP A 61 9.98 -20.32 -3.12
N ASN A 62 10.40 -21.57 -2.87
CA ASN A 62 10.37 -22.69 -3.82
C ASN A 62 9.12 -23.59 -3.69
N ALA A 63 8.06 -23.14 -3.01
CA ALA A 63 6.80 -23.87 -2.91
C ALA A 63 6.28 -24.28 -4.30
N GLN A 64 5.98 -25.58 -4.48
CA GLN A 64 5.64 -26.13 -5.79
C GLN A 64 4.41 -25.49 -6.42
N ALA A 65 3.43 -25.09 -5.60
CA ALA A 65 2.24 -24.38 -6.06
C ALA A 65 2.58 -23.12 -6.89
N GLY A 66 3.67 -22.44 -6.56
CA GLY A 66 4.15 -21.25 -7.28
C GLY A 66 4.92 -21.53 -8.56
N LEU A 67 5.07 -22.78 -9.00
CA LEU A 67 5.93 -23.18 -10.13
C LEU A 67 5.17 -23.66 -11.38
N HIS A 68 3.84 -23.68 -11.34
CA HIS A 68 3.00 -24.14 -12.46
C HIS A 68 2.68 -23.07 -13.52
N THR A 69 3.10 -21.83 -13.30
CA THR A 69 2.64 -20.66 -14.07
C THR A 69 3.78 -19.91 -14.73
N ARG A 70 3.46 -19.15 -15.79
CA ARG A 70 4.45 -18.34 -16.52
C ARG A 70 4.99 -17.17 -15.69
N THR A 71 4.28 -16.75 -14.64
CA THR A 71 4.75 -15.76 -13.67
C THR A 71 4.23 -16.05 -12.26
N THR A 72 5.01 -15.71 -11.23
CA THR A 72 4.61 -15.91 -9.83
C THR A 72 4.48 -14.58 -9.09
N GLY A 73 3.34 -14.36 -8.44
CA GLY A 73 3.16 -13.32 -7.45
C GLY A 73 3.42 -13.84 -6.04
N PHE A 74 3.91 -12.99 -5.15
CA PHE A 74 4.06 -13.28 -3.73
C PHE A 74 3.26 -12.30 -2.90
N ASN A 75 2.55 -12.81 -1.89
CA ASN A 75 1.82 -12.03 -0.92
C ASN A 75 2.74 -11.79 0.29
N LYS A 76 3.38 -10.63 0.40
CA LYS A 76 4.37 -10.36 1.46
C LYS A 76 3.93 -9.20 2.35
N TYR A 77 3.95 -9.45 3.65
CA TYR A 77 3.40 -8.60 4.70
C TYR A 77 4.45 -8.22 5.75
N TYR A 78 5.69 -7.98 5.29
CA TYR A 78 6.82 -7.53 6.13
C TYR A 78 6.53 -6.18 6.78
N GLY A 79 6.46 -6.12 8.10
CA GLY A 79 5.99 -4.95 8.84
C GLY A 79 4.51 -5.01 9.22
N TRP A 80 3.80 -6.11 8.93
CA TRP A 80 2.47 -6.37 9.45
C TRP A 80 2.48 -7.64 10.29
N TYR A 81 2.36 -8.79 9.62
CA TYR A 81 2.26 -10.12 10.22
C TYR A 81 3.62 -10.64 10.70
N TYR A 82 4.70 -10.22 10.07
CA TYR A 82 6.06 -10.65 10.39
C TYR A 82 7.08 -9.60 9.98
N GLY A 83 8.30 -9.73 10.49
CA GLY A 83 9.43 -8.86 10.15
C GLY A 83 9.16 -7.36 10.35
N SER A 84 9.96 -6.57 9.66
CA SER A 84 9.95 -5.12 9.68
C SER A 84 9.48 -4.54 8.34
N LYS A 85 8.82 -3.38 8.39
CA LYS A 85 8.56 -2.57 7.18
C LYS A 85 9.88 -1.99 6.62
N ASP A 86 10.90 -1.92 7.46
CA ASP A 86 12.20 -1.32 7.16
C ASP A 86 13.13 -2.42 6.61
N ASN A 87 13.31 -2.44 5.29
CA ASN A 87 14.24 -3.27 4.49
C ASN A 87 13.93 -4.76 4.28
N ASP A 88 13.14 -5.43 5.12
CA ASP A 88 12.95 -6.89 4.99
C ASP A 88 12.30 -7.28 3.65
N LEU A 89 11.37 -6.48 3.13
CA LEU A 89 10.71 -6.74 1.85
C LEU A 89 11.72 -6.69 0.69
N GLY A 90 12.60 -5.69 0.71
CA GLY A 90 13.66 -5.55 -0.28
C GLY A 90 14.69 -6.67 -0.21
N ALA A 91 15.16 -7.00 1.01
CA ALA A 91 16.13 -8.06 1.23
C ALA A 91 15.59 -9.44 0.77
N TRP A 92 14.32 -9.72 1.06
CA TRP A 92 13.65 -10.92 0.55
C TRP A 92 13.62 -10.96 -0.97
N ALA A 93 13.21 -9.86 -1.62
CA ALA A 93 13.10 -9.80 -3.08
C ALA A 93 14.46 -10.01 -3.78
N ASP A 94 15.53 -9.41 -3.25
CA ASP A 94 16.89 -9.57 -3.78
C ASP A 94 17.38 -11.02 -3.64
N ASN A 95 17.14 -11.64 -2.48
CA ASN A 95 17.51 -13.04 -2.25
C ASN A 95 16.74 -13.99 -3.18
N LEU A 96 15.44 -13.77 -3.37
CA LEU A 96 14.63 -14.56 -4.30
C LEU A 96 15.16 -14.42 -5.73
N HIS A 97 15.44 -13.20 -6.17
CA HIS A 97 15.94 -12.94 -7.52
C HIS A 97 17.33 -13.56 -7.74
N ALA A 98 18.23 -13.45 -6.77
CA ALA A 98 19.56 -14.06 -6.83
C ALA A 98 19.50 -15.59 -6.95
N ASN A 99 18.58 -16.24 -6.22
CA ASN A 99 18.42 -17.69 -6.24
C ASN A 99 17.59 -18.20 -7.44
N SER A 100 16.86 -17.33 -8.13
CA SER A 100 15.99 -17.70 -9.25
C SER A 100 15.91 -16.57 -10.28
N PRO A 101 17.03 -16.23 -10.96
CA PRO A 101 17.13 -15.01 -11.78
C PRO A 101 16.22 -15.01 -13.01
N SER A 102 15.83 -16.20 -13.51
CA SER A 102 14.90 -16.34 -14.64
C SER A 102 13.43 -16.31 -14.23
N ARG A 103 13.12 -16.33 -12.94
CA ARG A 103 11.73 -16.33 -12.45
C ARG A 103 11.13 -14.95 -12.65
N ARG A 104 9.95 -14.90 -13.25
CA ARG A 104 9.16 -13.66 -13.39
C ARG A 104 8.39 -13.45 -12.09
N ILE A 105 8.78 -12.42 -11.35
CA ILE A 105 8.31 -12.17 -9.98
C ILE A 105 7.40 -10.94 -9.97
N ALA A 106 6.28 -11.07 -9.28
CA ALA A 106 5.41 -9.95 -8.90
C ALA A 106 5.22 -9.92 -7.38
N MET A 107 4.87 -8.74 -6.87
CA MET A 107 4.31 -8.58 -5.53
C MET A 107 2.78 -8.56 -5.66
N SER A 108 2.12 -9.70 -5.48
CA SER A 108 0.67 -9.82 -5.68
C SER A 108 -0.16 -9.23 -4.54
N GLU A 109 0.41 -9.16 -3.33
CA GLU A 109 -0.21 -8.45 -2.21
C GLU A 109 0.85 -7.89 -1.26
N TYR A 110 0.65 -6.64 -0.85
CA TYR A 110 1.33 -6.01 0.29
C TYR A 110 0.46 -4.90 0.86
N GLY A 111 0.40 -4.76 2.17
CA GLY A 111 -0.42 -3.74 2.83
C GLY A 111 -0.59 -3.95 4.33
N VAL A 112 -1.13 -2.95 5.01
CA VAL A 112 -1.38 -2.95 6.46
C VAL A 112 -2.72 -2.32 6.79
N GLY A 113 -3.29 -2.72 7.92
CA GLY A 113 -4.57 -2.20 8.40
C GLY A 113 -4.48 -0.74 8.82
N ALA A 114 -5.57 0.01 8.65
CA ALA A 114 -5.72 1.35 9.17
C ALA A 114 -7.18 1.72 9.44
N SER A 115 -7.42 2.27 10.62
CA SER A 115 -8.65 2.97 10.97
C SER A 115 -8.51 4.47 10.71
N THR A 116 -9.57 5.09 10.20
CA THR A 116 -9.66 6.54 10.00
C THR A 116 -9.92 7.33 11.29
N THR A 117 -10.02 6.66 12.44
CA THR A 117 -10.31 7.28 13.74
C THR A 117 -9.20 7.07 14.78
N GLN A 118 -8.18 6.29 14.42
CA GLN A 118 -7.10 5.89 15.30
C GLN A 118 -5.82 6.57 14.83
N HIS A 119 -5.23 7.37 15.71
CA HIS A 119 -4.13 8.25 15.34
C HIS A 119 -3.02 8.26 16.37
N ALA A 120 -1.78 8.35 15.88
CA ALA A 120 -0.60 8.55 16.71
C ALA A 120 0.51 9.17 15.88
N LEU A 121 1.41 9.91 16.54
CA LEU A 121 2.61 10.43 15.89
C LEU A 121 3.64 9.31 15.81
N ASN A 122 4.05 8.95 14.59
CA ASN A 122 5.06 7.92 14.34
C ASN A 122 4.85 6.61 15.15
N PRO A 123 3.66 5.98 15.04
CA PRO A 123 3.35 4.80 15.81
C PRO A 123 4.30 3.63 15.49
N PRO A 124 4.63 2.79 16.49
CA PRO A 124 5.31 1.52 16.24
C PRO A 124 4.38 0.57 15.46
N LYS A 125 4.93 -0.58 15.04
CA LYS A 125 4.14 -1.67 14.44
C LYS A 125 3.02 -2.08 15.41
N PRO A 126 1.73 -1.94 15.04
CA PRO A 126 0.63 -2.39 15.88
C PRO A 126 0.54 -3.92 15.88
N ASP A 127 -0.26 -4.46 16.79
CA ASP A 127 -0.71 -5.86 16.72
C ASP A 127 -1.75 -6.00 15.59
N PRO A 128 -1.49 -6.79 14.53
CA PRO A 128 -2.41 -6.97 13.41
C PRO A 128 -3.78 -7.55 13.78
N GLY A 129 -3.87 -8.28 14.90
CA GLY A 129 -5.13 -8.83 15.41
C GLY A 129 -5.77 -7.97 16.50
N GLY A 130 -5.15 -6.85 16.86
CA GLY A 130 -5.59 -5.96 17.93
C GLY A 130 -6.67 -4.99 17.48
N SER A 131 -7.20 -4.22 18.43
CA SER A 131 -8.20 -3.17 18.19
C SER A 131 -7.60 -1.79 17.87
N TRP A 132 -6.32 -1.74 17.47
CA TRP A 132 -5.58 -0.50 17.28
C TRP A 132 -4.69 -0.54 16.03
N HIS A 133 -5.20 0.03 14.93
CA HIS A 133 -4.57 0.17 13.63
C HIS A 133 -4.47 1.66 13.25
N PRO A 134 -3.47 2.40 13.76
CA PRO A 134 -3.36 3.83 13.53
C PRO A 134 -3.06 4.15 12.07
N GLU A 135 -3.76 5.13 11.50
CA GLU A 135 -3.65 5.48 10.09
C GLU A 135 -2.22 5.89 9.68
N GLU A 136 -1.51 6.56 10.59
CA GLU A 136 -0.13 6.97 10.37
C GLU A 136 0.80 5.76 10.17
N TYR A 137 0.51 4.60 10.77
CA TYR A 137 1.31 3.39 10.51
C TYR A 137 1.17 2.91 9.08
N GLN A 138 -0.05 2.95 8.51
CA GLN A 138 -0.27 2.58 7.12
C GLN A 138 0.46 3.49 6.14
N SER A 139 0.51 4.78 6.45
CA SER A 139 1.31 5.74 5.70
C SER A 139 2.80 5.38 5.75
N LEU A 140 3.36 5.19 6.95
CA LEU A 140 4.78 4.83 7.12
C LEU A 140 5.14 3.50 6.45
N PHE A 141 4.25 2.50 6.51
CA PHE A 141 4.43 1.23 5.83
C PHE A 141 4.48 1.41 4.31
N HIS A 142 3.53 2.11 3.70
CA HIS A 142 3.49 2.25 2.25
C HIS A 142 4.61 3.15 1.71
N GLU A 143 5.03 4.16 2.47
CA GLU A 143 6.23 4.94 2.17
C GLU A 143 7.47 4.04 2.07
N ALA A 144 7.67 3.15 3.05
CA ALA A 144 8.83 2.25 3.11
C ALA A 144 8.76 1.10 2.09
N ALA A 145 7.60 0.44 1.98
CA ALA A 145 7.41 -0.70 1.09
C ALA A 145 7.50 -0.28 -0.39
N TRP A 146 6.90 0.87 -0.75
CA TRP A 146 6.95 1.35 -2.13
C TRP A 146 8.39 1.65 -2.58
N LYS A 147 9.19 2.33 -1.75
CA LYS A 147 10.60 2.62 -2.08
C LYS A 147 11.40 1.34 -2.32
N GLN A 148 11.23 0.34 -1.44
CA GLN A 148 11.87 -0.97 -1.63
C GLN A 148 11.47 -1.64 -2.94
N LEU A 149 10.19 -1.61 -3.31
CA LEU A 149 9.72 -2.23 -4.54
C LEU A 149 10.13 -1.44 -5.80
N ALA A 150 10.11 -0.10 -5.74
CA ALA A 150 10.49 0.78 -6.83
C ALA A 150 11.97 0.63 -7.23
N ASP A 151 12.84 0.36 -6.27
CA ASP A 151 14.28 0.10 -6.51
C ASP A 151 14.55 -1.25 -7.21
N ARG A 152 13.52 -2.08 -7.47
CA ARG A 152 13.66 -3.47 -7.93
C ARG A 152 12.89 -3.73 -9.23
N PRO A 153 13.42 -3.27 -10.38
CA PRO A 153 12.74 -3.39 -11.68
C PRO A 153 12.55 -4.83 -12.17
N PHE A 154 13.20 -5.83 -11.55
CA PHE A 154 12.94 -7.25 -11.82
C PHE A 154 11.57 -7.72 -11.30
N ILE A 155 10.94 -6.95 -10.39
CA ILE A 155 9.55 -7.14 -10.00
C ILE A 155 8.67 -6.44 -11.03
N TRP A 156 8.01 -7.21 -11.90
CA TRP A 156 7.29 -6.63 -13.04
C TRP A 156 5.97 -5.94 -12.65
N GLY A 157 5.41 -6.26 -11.48
CA GLY A 157 4.14 -5.72 -11.02
C GLY A 157 3.99 -5.79 -9.51
N THR A 158 3.37 -4.76 -8.93
CA THR A 158 3.12 -4.64 -7.49
C THR A 158 1.68 -4.23 -7.24
N PHE A 159 0.97 -4.99 -6.42
CA PHE A 159 -0.46 -4.81 -6.20
C PHE A 159 -0.72 -4.58 -4.70
N VAL A 160 -1.16 -3.36 -4.36
CA VAL A 160 -1.51 -3.01 -2.98
C VAL A 160 -2.71 -3.85 -2.54
N TRP A 161 -2.59 -4.48 -1.38
CA TRP A 161 -3.70 -5.12 -0.69
C TRP A 161 -4.19 -4.21 0.45
N ALA A 162 -5.27 -3.43 0.26
CA ALA A 162 -6.14 -3.39 -0.91
C ALA A 162 -6.49 -1.95 -1.29
N MET A 163 -7.12 -1.77 -2.46
CA MET A 163 -7.61 -0.44 -2.84
C MET A 163 -8.72 0.06 -1.89
N PHE A 164 -9.63 -0.83 -1.48
CA PHE A 164 -10.76 -0.49 -0.64
C PHE A 164 -10.85 -1.44 0.54
N ASP A 165 -11.32 -0.94 1.70
CA ASP A 165 -11.74 -1.82 2.78
C ASP A 165 -12.88 -2.74 2.28
N PHE A 166 -12.92 -3.97 2.79
CA PHE A 166 -13.91 -4.95 2.35
C PHE A 166 -14.41 -5.81 3.52
N ALA A 167 -15.56 -6.45 3.32
CA ALA A 167 -16.17 -7.30 4.33
C ALA A 167 -15.38 -8.61 4.47
N SER A 168 -15.07 -8.97 5.71
CA SER A 168 -14.40 -10.21 6.09
C SER A 168 -14.95 -10.61 7.45
N ASP A 169 -16.05 -11.36 7.46
CA ASP A 169 -16.87 -11.62 8.65
C ASP A 169 -16.09 -12.16 9.85
N GLY A 170 -15.09 -13.02 9.60
CA GLY A 170 -14.24 -13.59 10.65
C GLY A 170 -13.22 -12.63 11.28
N ARG A 171 -13.09 -11.38 10.80
CA ARG A 171 -12.15 -10.40 11.38
C ARG A 171 -12.76 -9.67 12.56
N ASN A 172 -11.99 -9.48 13.61
CA ASN A 172 -12.33 -8.68 14.78
C ASN A 172 -11.09 -7.90 15.24
N GLU A 173 -10.66 -6.97 14.40
CA GLU A 173 -9.42 -6.20 14.51
C GLU A 173 -9.69 -4.74 14.11
N GLY A 174 -8.74 -3.83 14.33
CA GLY A 174 -8.89 -2.42 14.00
C GLY A 174 -10.01 -1.74 14.80
N ASP A 175 -10.84 -0.94 14.15
CA ASP A 175 -11.90 -0.16 14.81
C ASP A 175 -13.27 -0.85 14.90
N ARG A 176 -13.47 -1.98 14.20
CA ARG A 176 -14.75 -2.68 14.13
C ARG A 176 -14.63 -4.11 13.58
N PRO A 177 -15.52 -5.04 13.99
CA PRO A 177 -15.56 -6.39 13.44
C PRO A 177 -16.04 -6.44 11.98
N GLY A 178 -15.79 -7.57 11.33
CA GLY A 178 -16.33 -7.93 10.01
C GLY A 178 -15.65 -7.22 8.83
N ILE A 179 -14.52 -6.55 9.03
CA ILE A 179 -13.85 -5.74 8.02
C ILE A 179 -12.37 -6.10 7.91
N ASN A 180 -11.87 -6.20 6.68
CA ASN A 180 -10.46 -6.03 6.40
C ASN A 180 -10.23 -4.54 6.09
N ASP A 181 -9.46 -3.87 6.94
CA ASP A 181 -9.25 -2.43 6.96
C ASP A 181 -7.93 -2.00 6.28
N LYS A 182 -7.36 -2.85 5.44
CA LYS A 182 -6.13 -2.55 4.67
C LYS A 182 -6.36 -1.64 3.46
N GLY A 183 -7.59 -1.20 3.22
CA GLY A 183 -7.94 -0.33 2.11
C GLY A 183 -7.16 0.98 2.16
N LEU A 184 -6.71 1.47 1.00
CA LEU A 184 -6.32 2.88 0.82
C LEU A 184 -7.55 3.81 0.88
N VAL A 185 -8.74 3.26 0.64
CA VAL A 185 -10.03 3.95 0.66
C VAL A 185 -11.01 3.15 1.52
N THR A 186 -11.90 3.83 2.24
CA THR A 186 -12.92 3.17 3.07
C THR A 186 -13.91 2.35 2.24
N ARG A 187 -14.59 1.41 2.91
CA ARG A 187 -15.54 0.48 2.28
C ARG A 187 -16.71 1.20 1.60
N ASP A 188 -17.17 2.31 2.13
CA ASP A 188 -18.23 3.14 1.53
C ASP A 188 -17.72 4.10 0.44
N ARG A 189 -16.42 4.04 0.14
CA ARG A 189 -15.70 4.86 -0.85
C ARG A 189 -15.68 6.37 -0.53
N GLN A 190 -16.05 6.76 0.69
CA GLN A 190 -16.15 8.17 1.07
C GLN A 190 -14.79 8.77 1.48
N ILE A 191 -13.96 8.01 2.19
CA ILE A 191 -12.71 8.52 2.74
C ILE A 191 -11.53 7.85 2.03
N ARG A 192 -10.69 8.68 1.41
CA ARG A 192 -9.34 8.29 0.98
C ARG A 192 -8.40 8.48 2.16
N LYS A 193 -7.75 7.41 2.61
CA LYS A 193 -6.78 7.43 3.71
C LYS A 193 -5.50 8.12 3.24
N ASP A 194 -4.63 8.50 4.17
CA ASP A 194 -3.41 9.24 3.83
C ASP A 194 -2.53 8.50 2.81
N ALA A 195 -2.40 7.18 2.93
CA ALA A 195 -1.65 6.34 2.00
C ALA A 195 -2.18 6.38 0.56
N PHE A 196 -3.46 6.71 0.33
CA PHE A 196 -3.96 6.96 -1.03
C PHE A 196 -3.22 8.13 -1.68
N TYR A 197 -2.98 9.21 -0.92
CA TYR A 197 -2.32 10.41 -1.43
C TYR A 197 -0.81 10.23 -1.58
N TRP A 198 -0.20 9.31 -0.83
CA TRP A 198 1.16 8.84 -1.10
C TRP A 198 1.26 8.27 -2.52
N TYR A 199 0.43 7.29 -2.86
CA TYR A 199 0.42 6.73 -4.21
C TYR A 199 0.02 7.76 -5.27
N LYS A 200 -0.95 8.63 -4.99
CA LYS A 200 -1.34 9.69 -5.93
C LYS A 200 -0.16 10.63 -6.25
N ALA A 201 0.63 11.02 -5.24
CA ALA A 201 1.79 11.88 -5.44
C ALA A 201 2.91 11.20 -6.25
N ASN A 202 3.08 9.88 -6.12
CA ASN A 202 4.13 9.14 -6.81
C ASN A 202 3.72 8.62 -8.20
N TRP A 203 2.44 8.31 -8.42
CA TRP A 203 1.97 7.60 -9.63
C TRP A 203 1.14 8.45 -10.58
N ALA A 204 0.57 9.56 -10.14
CA ALA A 204 -0.30 10.38 -10.97
C ALA A 204 0.37 11.69 -11.40
N ASP A 205 0.19 12.03 -12.68
CA ASP A 205 0.52 13.37 -13.20
C ASP A 205 -0.41 14.46 -12.63
N ALA A 206 -1.58 14.04 -12.11
CA ALA A 206 -2.55 14.95 -11.53
C ALA A 206 -1.96 15.65 -10.29
N PRO A 207 -2.10 16.99 -10.18
CA PRO A 207 -1.57 17.74 -9.04
C PRO A 207 -2.03 17.19 -7.70
N THR A 208 -1.06 17.01 -6.80
CA THR A 208 -1.28 16.52 -5.45
C THR A 208 -0.56 17.43 -4.47
N LEU A 209 -1.30 17.96 -3.51
CA LEU A 209 -0.82 18.69 -2.36
C LEU A 209 -1.75 18.31 -1.21
N TYR A 210 -1.26 17.52 -0.26
CA TYR A 210 -2.10 16.91 0.76
C TYR A 210 -1.40 16.85 2.12
N ILE A 211 -1.96 17.54 3.11
CA ILE A 211 -1.56 17.46 4.52
C ILE A 211 -2.05 16.13 5.11
N THR A 212 -1.13 15.30 5.60
CA THR A 212 -1.42 14.02 6.24
C THR A 212 -1.90 14.22 7.68
N SER A 213 -2.38 13.14 8.31
CA SER A 213 -2.96 13.12 9.65
C SER A 213 -4.09 14.14 9.83
N ARG A 214 -4.79 14.49 8.74
CA ARG A 214 -5.81 15.55 8.75
C ARG A 214 -7.03 15.22 9.61
N ARG A 215 -7.31 13.93 9.81
CA ARG A 215 -8.38 13.43 10.67
C ARG A 215 -8.00 13.50 12.16
N TRP A 216 -6.70 13.52 12.47
CA TRP A 216 -6.19 13.72 13.82
C TRP A 216 -6.25 15.21 14.21
N THR A 217 -7.48 15.70 14.40
CA THR A 217 -7.73 17.13 14.66
C THR A 217 -7.42 17.53 16.11
N ARG A 218 -7.62 16.63 17.08
CA ARG A 218 -7.27 16.85 18.49
C ARG A 218 -5.83 16.44 18.74
N ARG A 219 -4.97 17.41 19.04
CA ARG A 219 -3.54 17.23 19.33
C ARG A 219 -3.31 17.27 20.83
N THR A 220 -2.41 16.41 21.31
CA THR A 220 -1.98 16.33 22.71
C THR A 220 -0.62 16.98 22.95
N ASP A 221 0.24 16.91 21.94
CA ASP A 221 1.60 17.46 22.02
C ASP A 221 1.65 18.85 21.37
N ALA A 222 2.22 19.81 22.10
CA ALA A 222 2.40 21.16 21.59
C ALA A 222 3.35 21.19 20.39
N THR A 223 4.38 20.34 20.38
CA THR A 223 5.28 20.16 19.24
C THR A 223 4.86 18.93 18.45
N THR A 224 4.62 19.09 17.16
CA THR A 224 4.18 18.01 16.28
C THR A 224 4.86 18.06 14.91
N GLU A 225 4.71 16.99 14.13
CA GLU A 225 5.15 16.95 12.73
C GLU A 225 4.03 17.45 11.81
N LEU A 226 4.36 18.38 10.91
CA LEU A 226 3.58 18.60 9.70
C LEU A 226 4.20 17.77 8.57
N LYS A 227 3.46 16.79 8.07
CA LYS A 227 3.84 15.99 6.91
C LYS A 227 2.86 16.22 5.75
N VAL A 228 3.43 16.37 4.56
CA VAL A 228 2.69 16.62 3.32
C VAL A 228 3.16 15.67 2.24
N TYR A 229 2.21 15.10 1.50
CA TYR A 229 2.48 14.42 0.23
C TYR A 229 2.23 15.38 -0.93
N SER A 230 3.20 15.50 -1.84
CA SER A 230 3.04 16.34 -3.03
C SER A 230 3.95 15.93 -4.18
N ASN A 231 3.46 16.12 -5.41
CA ASN A 231 4.26 16.07 -6.63
C ASN A 231 4.79 17.46 -7.08
N ALA A 232 4.74 18.47 -6.19
CA ALA A 232 5.40 19.74 -6.41
C ALA A 232 6.91 19.65 -6.12
N ASP A 233 7.71 20.51 -6.76
CA ASP A 233 9.15 20.64 -6.44
C ASP A 233 9.38 21.28 -5.05
N ARG A 234 8.48 22.19 -4.67
CA ARG A 234 8.58 22.98 -3.44
C ARG A 234 7.20 23.17 -2.80
N VAL A 235 7.15 23.10 -1.48
CA VAL A 235 5.95 23.36 -0.68
C VAL A 235 6.28 24.38 0.41
N THR A 236 5.45 25.41 0.52
CA THR A 236 5.54 26.42 1.60
C THR A 236 4.42 26.18 2.61
N ALA A 237 4.74 26.22 3.90
CA ALA A 237 3.78 26.07 4.97
C ALA A 237 3.62 27.34 5.81
N THR A 238 2.43 27.53 6.36
CA THR A 238 2.11 28.56 7.35
C THR A 238 1.35 27.95 8.52
N LEU A 239 1.56 28.50 9.70
CA LEU A 239 0.83 28.17 10.93
C LEU A 239 0.21 29.44 11.49
N ASN A 240 -1.12 29.49 11.60
CA ASN A 240 -1.86 30.66 12.08
C ASN A 240 -1.53 31.95 11.31
N GLY A 241 -1.26 31.83 10.00
CA GLY A 241 -0.86 32.95 9.13
C GLY A 241 0.62 33.33 9.22
N ALA A 242 1.38 32.81 10.19
CA ALA A 242 2.83 32.99 10.24
C ALA A 242 3.53 31.99 9.32
N SER A 243 4.54 32.46 8.57
CA SER A 243 5.34 31.59 7.70
C SER A 243 6.15 30.60 8.52
N LEU A 244 6.11 29.33 8.12
CA LEU A 244 7.16 28.36 8.46
C LEU A 244 8.25 28.49 7.38
N SER A 245 8.81 27.39 6.91
CA SER A 245 9.78 27.35 5.80
C SER A 245 9.16 26.81 4.51
N THR A 246 9.82 27.09 3.38
CA THR A 246 9.62 26.37 2.12
C THR A 246 10.59 25.21 2.04
N LEU A 247 10.08 24.00 1.79
CA LEU A 247 10.88 22.79 1.64
C LEU A 247 10.87 22.30 0.20
N SER A 248 11.92 21.59 -0.20
CA SER A 248 12.00 20.74 -1.39
C SER A 248 12.08 19.28 -0.97
N SER A 249 11.57 18.35 -1.78
CA SER A 249 11.63 16.91 -1.50
C SER A 249 12.01 16.14 -2.76
N SER A 250 12.83 15.11 -2.60
CA SER A 250 13.17 14.15 -3.66
C SER A 250 12.31 12.88 -3.61
N ASP A 251 11.47 12.73 -2.59
CA ASP A 251 10.69 11.52 -2.34
C ASP A 251 9.19 11.81 -2.21
N HIS A 252 8.74 12.99 -2.64
CA HIS A 252 7.36 13.46 -2.54
C HIS A 252 6.82 13.67 -1.12
N ILE A 253 7.69 13.58 -0.09
CA ILE A 253 7.34 13.84 1.30
C ILE A 253 8.02 15.10 1.82
N PHE A 254 7.24 16.04 2.34
CA PHE A 254 7.72 17.28 2.96
C PHE A 254 7.41 17.23 4.45
N ARG A 255 8.43 17.40 5.30
CA ARG A 255 8.32 17.29 6.76
C ARG A 255 8.85 18.52 7.46
N TRP A 256 8.02 19.12 8.30
CA TRP A 256 8.43 20.07 9.33
C TRP A 256 8.32 19.37 10.68
N THR A 257 9.45 19.09 11.31
CA THR A 257 9.53 18.22 12.51
C THR A 257 9.16 18.91 13.81
N ASP A 258 9.25 20.24 13.85
CA ASP A 258 9.15 21.03 15.08
C ASP A 258 8.08 22.13 14.97
N VAL A 259 6.86 21.75 14.54
CA VAL A 259 5.74 22.69 14.45
C VAL A 259 5.10 22.85 15.83
N THR A 260 5.32 24.01 16.46
CA THR A 260 4.76 24.32 17.78
C THR A 260 3.38 24.97 17.68
N LEU A 261 2.36 24.24 18.12
CA LEU A 261 0.97 24.68 18.21
C LEU A 261 0.74 25.53 19.47
N ARG A 262 -0.14 26.52 19.38
CA ARG A 262 -0.66 27.23 20.57
C ARG A 262 -1.85 26.49 21.17
N PRO A 263 -2.17 26.65 22.47
CA PRO A 263 -3.42 26.13 23.04
C PRO A 263 -4.64 26.56 22.24
N GLY A 264 -5.60 25.65 22.04
CA GLY A 264 -6.78 25.88 21.22
C GLY A 264 -6.53 25.67 19.72
N GLN A 265 -7.23 26.44 18.89
CA GLN A 265 -7.25 26.24 17.43
C GLN A 265 -5.99 26.76 16.74
N ASN A 266 -5.46 25.91 15.86
CA ASN A 266 -4.32 26.14 14.98
C ASN A 266 -4.70 25.83 13.54
N THR A 267 -4.56 26.81 12.64
CA THR A 267 -4.78 26.59 11.20
C THR A 267 -3.43 26.39 10.52
N VAL A 268 -3.24 25.22 9.92
CA VAL A 268 -2.07 24.91 9.11
C VAL A 268 -2.48 25.01 7.65
N THR A 269 -1.73 25.78 6.85
CA THR A 269 -1.99 25.93 5.43
C THR A 269 -0.70 25.72 4.65
N VAL A 270 -0.77 24.90 3.61
CA VAL A 270 0.34 24.64 2.69
C VAL A 270 -0.01 25.09 1.29
N THR A 271 0.96 25.61 0.56
CA THR A 271 0.79 26.09 -0.82
C THR A 271 1.95 25.62 -1.69
N ALA A 272 1.64 25.24 -2.93
CA ALA A 272 2.62 24.81 -3.91
C ALA A 272 2.19 25.23 -5.32
N THR A 273 3.15 25.42 -6.23
CA THR A 273 2.88 25.58 -7.67
C THR A 273 3.17 24.25 -8.36
N ILE A 274 2.18 23.70 -9.07
CA ILE A 274 2.29 22.44 -9.82
C ILE A 274 1.77 22.73 -11.23
N ASN A 275 2.58 22.44 -12.25
CA ASN A 275 2.23 22.68 -13.66
C ASN A 275 1.72 24.12 -13.92
N GLY A 276 2.39 25.11 -13.31
CA GLY A 276 2.06 26.53 -13.47
C GLY A 276 0.82 27.03 -12.71
N SER A 277 0.11 26.16 -11.98
CA SER A 277 -1.05 26.52 -11.16
C SER A 277 -0.73 26.44 -9.66
N THR A 278 -1.23 27.40 -8.89
CA THR A 278 -1.10 27.41 -7.43
C THR A 278 -2.20 26.57 -6.78
N TYR A 279 -1.79 25.64 -5.92
CA TYR A 279 -2.66 24.80 -5.11
C TYR A 279 -2.45 25.11 -3.64
N THR A 280 -3.53 25.04 -2.86
CA THR A 280 -3.52 25.24 -1.41
C THR A 280 -4.29 24.12 -0.73
N ASP A 281 -3.74 23.61 0.38
CA ASP A 281 -4.42 22.66 1.28
C ASP A 281 -4.33 23.17 2.72
N SER A 282 -5.35 22.87 3.54
CA SER A 282 -5.47 23.41 4.89
C SER A 282 -6.14 22.45 5.86
N VAL A 283 -5.70 22.46 7.11
CA VAL A 283 -6.28 21.69 8.22
C VAL A 283 -6.38 22.57 9.47
N ASN A 284 -7.34 22.24 10.33
CA ASN A 284 -7.47 22.84 11.65
C ASN A 284 -7.15 21.79 12.72
N TRP A 285 -6.15 22.08 13.55
CA TRP A 285 -5.77 21.27 14.69
C TRP A 285 -6.10 22.02 15.98
N THR A 286 -6.59 21.31 16.98
CA THR A 286 -6.89 21.85 18.29
C THR A 286 -5.96 21.20 19.30
N LEU A 287 -5.08 22.00 19.91
CA LEU A 287 -4.27 21.57 21.04
C LEU A 287 -5.12 21.73 22.32
N GLY A 288 -5.28 20.62 23.04
CA GLY A 288 -5.99 20.57 24.33
C GLY A 288 -5.25 21.26 25.47
#